data_AF-A0A5B9FTG3-F1
#
_entry.id   AF-A0A5B9FTG3-F1
#
_cell.length_a   1.000
_cell.length_b   1.000
_cell.length_c   1.000
_cell.angle_alpha   90.00
_cell.angle_beta   90.00
_cell.angle_gamma   90.00
#
_symmetry.space_group_name_H-M   'P 1'
#
loop_
_entity.id
_entity.type
_entity.pdbx_description
1 polymer ?
#
loop_
_entity_poly.entity_id
_entity_poly.type
_entity_poly.pdbx_seq_one_letter_code
_entity_poly.pdbx_strand_id
1 'polypeptide(L)'
;MKTKQEEYTNKILDQLENLFKEDNENKIDLTELEDNNNAADFFHALANLAPTVVYVNLTKKEVGTLDFNHVANRLCMMNAKR
;
A
#
# COMPACT_ATOMS: atom_id res chain seq x y z
N MET A 1 4.20 -7.89 23.23
CA MET A 1 5.09 -8.43 22.17
C MET A 1 4.53 -7.93 20.86
N LYS A 2 5.29 -7.16 20.06
CA LYS A 2 4.80 -6.64 18.78
C LYS A 2 4.54 -7.79 17.81
N THR A 3 3.42 -7.76 17.09
CA THR A 3 3.13 -8.75 16.05
C THR A 3 4.02 -8.52 14.82
N LYS A 4 4.23 -9.54 13.98
CA LYS A 4 4.93 -9.35 12.70
C LYS A 4 4.22 -8.36 11.78
N GLN A 5 2.89 -8.28 11.86
CA GLN A 5 2.10 -7.29 11.14
C GLN A 5 2.47 -5.87 11.56
N GLU A 6 2.53 -5.59 12.86
CA GLU A 6 2.97 -4.29 13.37
C GLU A 6 4.41 -3.96 12.95
N GLU A 7 5.32 -4.94 12.96
CA GLU A 7 6.70 -4.74 12.51
C GLU A 7 6.75 -4.33 11.02
N TYR A 8 6.03 -5.05 10.15
CA TYR A 8 6.00 -4.74 8.72
C TYR A 8 5.29 -3.42 8.43
N THR A 9 4.17 -3.13 9.12
CA THR A 9 3.45 -1.87 8.97
C THR A 9 4.36 -0.68 9.29
N ASN A 10 5.09 -0.70 10.41
CA ASN A 10 5.99 0.40 10.75
C ASN A 10 7.07 0.61 9.68
N LYS A 11 7.71 -0.47 9.20
CA LYS A 11 8.74 -0.36 8.15
C LYS A 11 8.20 0.22 6.85
N ILE A 12 6.95 -0.11 6.49
CA ILE A 12 6.31 0.43 5.29
C ILE A 12 5.95 1.91 5.51
N LEU A 13 5.37 2.25 6.66
CA LEU A 13 5.01 3.63 7.00
C LEU A 13 6.25 4.55 7.00
N ASP A 14 7.37 4.11 7.58
CA ASP A 14 8.62 4.87 7.58
C ASP A 14 9.08 5.26 6.16
N GLN A 15 8.82 4.39 5.16
CA GLN A 15 9.15 4.67 3.77
C GLN A 15 8.08 5.53 3.08
N LEU A 16 6.80 5.31 3.38
CA LEU A 16 5.71 6.14 2.85
C LEU A 16 5.81 7.58 3.33
N GLU A 17 6.20 7.80 4.59
CA GLU A 17 6.42 9.15 5.14
C GLU A 17 7.50 9.92 4.36
N ASN A 18 8.51 9.22 3.82
CA ASN A 18 9.53 9.86 3.00
C ASN A 18 8.95 10.46 1.71
N LEU A 19 7.84 9.93 1.17
CA LEU A 19 7.21 10.47 -0.04
C LEU A 19 6.67 11.89 0.16
N PHE A 20 6.52 12.35 1.40
CA PHE A 20 5.98 13.68 1.70
C PHE A 20 7.06 14.66 2.20
N LYS A 21 8.34 14.27 2.15
CA LYS A 21 9.47 15.12 2.58
C LYS A 21 9.97 15.98 1.41
N GLU A 22 10.33 17.23 1.73
CA GLU A 22 10.82 18.23 0.76
C GLU A 22 12.10 17.80 0.02
N ASP A 23 12.92 16.94 0.61
CA ASP A 23 14.20 16.49 0.08
C ASP A 23 14.13 15.18 -0.72
N ASN A 24 12.92 14.65 -0.97
CA ASN A 24 12.73 13.42 -1.75
C ASN A 24 12.56 13.72 -3.26
N GLU A 25 13.32 13.04 -4.11
CA GLU A 25 13.18 13.14 -5.57
C GLU A 25 11.79 12.70 -6.08
N ASN A 26 11.12 11.83 -5.34
CA ASN A 26 9.78 11.31 -5.61
C ASN A 26 8.73 11.95 -4.68
N LYS A 27 8.96 13.18 -4.22
CA LYS A 27 8.03 13.91 -3.36
C LYS A 27 6.64 13.99 -4.00
N ILE A 28 5.62 13.75 -3.19
CA ILE A 28 4.22 14.06 -3.46
C ILE A 28 3.86 15.27 -2.59
N ASP A 29 3.39 16.36 -3.19
CA ASP A 29 2.97 17.51 -2.40
C ASP A 29 1.63 17.20 -1.69
N LEU A 30 1.53 17.54 -0.41
CA LEU A 30 0.31 17.33 0.36
C LEU A 30 -0.87 18.12 -0.22
N THR A 31 -0.59 19.27 -0.85
CA THR A 31 -1.61 20.08 -1.52
C THR A 31 -2.20 19.37 -2.74
N GLU A 32 -1.47 18.47 -3.40
CA GLU A 32 -2.00 17.66 -4.50
C GLU A 32 -3.08 16.68 -4.01
N LEU A 33 -2.99 16.22 -2.75
CA LEU A 33 -3.96 15.30 -2.15
C LEU A 33 -5.19 16.00 -1.55
N GLU A 34 -5.24 17.34 -1.55
CA GLU A 34 -6.46 18.08 -1.21
C GLU A 34 -7.52 17.96 -2.33
N ASP A 35 -7.09 17.66 -3.56
CA ASP A 35 -7.98 17.26 -4.65
C ASP A 35 -8.44 15.81 -4.44
N ASN A 36 -9.75 15.61 -4.28
CA ASN A 36 -10.36 14.30 -4.07
C ASN A 36 -10.03 13.29 -5.18
N ASN A 37 -9.80 13.72 -6.42
CA ASN A 37 -9.44 12.81 -7.51
C ASN A 37 -8.02 12.27 -7.32
N ASN A 38 -7.06 13.15 -7.04
CA ASN A 38 -5.68 12.75 -6.79
C ASN A 38 -5.55 11.91 -5.51
N ALA A 39 -6.31 12.25 -4.46
CA ALA A 39 -6.37 11.42 -3.25
C ALA A 39 -6.91 10.02 -3.56
N ALA A 40 -7.98 9.91 -4.35
CA ALA A 40 -8.52 8.62 -4.77
C ALA A 40 -7.50 7.81 -5.58
N ASP A 41 -6.80 8.45 -6.52
CA ASP A 41 -5.76 7.81 -7.34
C ASP A 41 -4.57 7.35 -6.48
N PHE A 42 -4.12 8.18 -5.53
CA PHE A 42 -3.06 7.82 -4.59
C PHE A 42 -3.44 6.60 -3.75
N PHE A 43 -4.63 6.60 -3.13
CA PHE A 43 -5.07 5.46 -2.32
C PHE A 43 -5.34 4.22 -3.16
N HIS A 44 -5.81 4.37 -4.40
CA HIS A 44 -5.94 3.26 -5.33
C HIS A 44 -4.58 2.63 -5.68
N ALA A 45 -3.58 3.47 -5.97
CA ALA A 45 -2.21 3.03 -6.22
C ALA A 45 -1.60 2.33 -5.00
N LEU A 46 -1.76 2.93 -3.81
CA LEU A 46 -1.22 2.41 -2.54
C LEU A 46 -1.89 1.10 -2.09
N ALA A 47 -3.21 0.98 -2.24
CA ALA A 47 -3.96 -0.16 -1.72
C ALA A 47 -4.07 -1.32 -2.73
N ASN A 48 -3.95 -1.06 -4.03
CA ASN A 48 -4.16 -2.07 -5.07
C ASN A 48 -2.98 -2.18 -6.05
N LEU A 49 -2.65 -1.11 -6.79
CA LEU A 49 -1.74 -1.24 -7.94
C LEU A 49 -0.33 -1.62 -7.51
N ALA A 50 0.28 -0.85 -6.61
CA ALA A 50 1.62 -1.12 -6.12
C ALA A 50 1.70 -2.45 -5.35
N PRO A 51 0.77 -2.77 -4.42
CA PRO A 51 0.74 -4.10 -3.78
C PRO A 51 0.59 -5.27 -4.76
N THR A 52 -0.23 -5.13 -5.81
CA THR A 52 -0.37 -6.15 -6.86
C THR A 52 0.97 -6.40 -7.55
N VAL A 53 1.65 -5.33 -7.98
CA VAL A 53 2.98 -5.43 -8.62
C VAL A 53 4.00 -6.10 -7.68
N VAL A 54 4.04 -5.69 -6.41
CA VAL A 54 4.94 -6.29 -5.41
C VAL A 54 4.61 -7.79 -5.24
N TYR A 55 3.34 -8.14 -5.12
CA TYR A 55 2.91 -9.53 -4.96
C TYR A 55 3.31 -10.40 -6.17
N VAL A 56 3.05 -9.94 -7.39
CA VAL A 56 3.45 -10.61 -8.64
C VAL A 56 4.96 -10.82 -8.66
N ASN A 57 5.73 -9.77 -8.37
CA ASN A 57 7.19 -9.82 -8.43
C ASN A 57 7.82 -10.77 -7.41
N LEU A 58 7.28 -10.80 -6.18
CA LEU A 58 7.79 -11.65 -5.10
C LEU A 58 7.35 -13.10 -5.24
N THR A 59 6.12 -13.35 -5.69
CA THR A 59 5.57 -14.71 -5.79
C THR A 59 5.78 -15.39 -7.14
N LYS A 60 6.20 -14.62 -8.16
CA LYS A 60 6.30 -15.06 -9.56
C LYS A 60 4.98 -15.59 -10.13
N LYS A 61 3.85 -15.17 -9.56
CA LYS A 61 2.52 -15.50 -10.05
C LYS A 61 2.02 -14.39 -10.96
N GLU A 62 1.40 -14.78 -12.07
CA GLU A 62 0.60 -13.86 -12.87
C GLU A 62 -0.76 -13.70 -12.18
N VAL A 63 -1.00 -12.54 -11.57
CA VAL A 63 -2.29 -12.18 -10.97
C VAL A 63 -2.67 -10.77 -11.42
N GLY A 64 -3.93 -10.59 -11.80
CA GLY A 64 -4.48 -9.27 -12.08
C GLY A 64 -4.83 -8.51 -10.80
N THR A 65 -5.19 -7.23 -10.93
CA THR A 65 -5.63 -6.37 -9.81
C THR A 65 -6.87 -6.92 -9.09
N LEU A 66 -7.78 -7.57 -9.82
CA LEU A 66 -8.97 -8.21 -9.25
C LEU A 66 -8.62 -9.46 -8.42
N ASP A 67 -7.72 -10.30 -8.93
CA ASP A 67 -7.26 -11.51 -8.23
C ASP A 67 -6.52 -11.13 -6.94
N PHE A 68 -5.66 -10.10 -7.02
CA PHE A 68 -4.99 -9.57 -5.84
C PHE A 68 -5.98 -9.00 -4.82
N ASN A 69 -7.03 -8.29 -5.25
CA ASN A 69 -8.09 -7.83 -4.34
C ASN A 69 -8.73 -8.99 -3.56
N HIS A 70 -8.98 -10.13 -4.20
CA HIS A 70 -9.50 -11.31 -3.50
C HIS A 70 -8.51 -11.85 -2.45
N VAL A 71 -7.21 -11.85 -2.77
CA VAL A 71 -6.15 -12.20 -1.81
C VAL A 71 -6.13 -11.23 -0.62
N ALA A 72 -6.12 -9.93 -0.90
CA ALA A 72 -6.11 -8.88 0.12
C ALA A 72 -7.33 -8.97 1.05
N ASN A 73 -8.54 -9.09 0.50
CA ASN A 73 -9.76 -9.25 1.28
C ASN A 73 -9.73 -10.50 2.17
N ARG A 74 -9.22 -11.62 1.65
CA ARG A 74 -9.06 -12.84 2.44
C ARG A 74 -8.09 -12.63 3.61
N LEU A 75 -6.98 -11.92 3.40
CA LEU A 75 -6.04 -11.58 4.47
C LEU A 75 -6.69 -10.67 5.52
N CYS A 76 -7.50 -9.68 5.12
CA CYS A 76 -8.25 -8.86 6.08
C CYS A 76 -9.18 -9.71 6.95
N MET A 77 -9.94 -10.63 6.35
CA MET A 77 -10.85 -11.51 7.09
C MET A 77 -10.12 -12.51 8.01
N MET A 78 -8.96 -13.01 7.60
CA MET A 78 -8.14 -13.90 8.43
C MET A 78 -7.53 -13.20 9.64
N ASN A 79 -7.26 -11.89 9.52
CA ASN A 79 -6.57 -11.10 10.54
C ASN A 79 -7.50 -10.16 11.32
N ALA A 80 -8.76 -10.04 10.90
CA ALA A 80 -9.81 -9.44 11.70
C ALA A 80 -9.94 -10.25 12.99
N LYS A 81 -9.45 -9.68 14.10
CA LYS A 81 -9.64 -10.26 15.44
C LYS A 81 -11.11 -10.60 15.61
N ARG A 82 -11.41 -11.84 16.04
CA ARG A 82 -12.68 -12.12 16.72
C ARG A 82 -12.64 -11.51 18.11
#